data_AF-A0A7Y8H9C9-F1
#
_entry.id   AF-A0A7Y8H9C9-F1
#
_cell.length_a   1.000
_cell.length_b   1.000
_cell.length_c   1.000
_cell.angle_alpha   90.00
_cell.angle_beta   90.00
_cell.angle_gamma   90.00
#
_symmetry.space_group_name_H-M   'P 1'
#
loop_
_entity.id
_entity.type
_entity.pdbx_description
1 polymer ?
#
loop_
_entity_poly.entity_id
_entity_poly.type
_entity_poly.pdbx_seq_one_letter_code
_entity_poly.pdbx_strand_id
1 'polypeptide(L)'
;MEDISNLYNELLNVKLNNIEKEKKRQYDSLFNNLVEKGMVHADIHVEMALEMELNFFKNFIEYAIIQFKELKNEPVAKIYELEKVYKYGIDKFFSNSLQRMISIINNVRSSINEEFAMEPLEKIRAEAIQKLESVKELKSCIFYARYESQ
;
A
#
# COMPACT_ATOMS: atom_id res chain seq x y z
N MET A 1 27.29 12.22 3.19
CA MET A 1 26.63 11.46 2.12
C MET A 1 25.34 10.97 2.74
N GLU A 2 24.20 11.64 2.46
CA GLU A 2 22.91 11.15 2.96
C GLU A 2 22.71 9.72 2.48
N ASP A 3 22.34 8.84 3.40
CA ASP A 3 22.06 7.45 3.09
C ASP A 3 20.83 7.42 2.19
N ILE A 4 21.00 7.08 0.92
CA ILE A 4 19.93 7.07 -0.08
C ILE A 4 18.75 6.18 0.37
N SER A 5 19.02 5.19 1.24
CA SER A 5 18.00 4.38 1.90
C SER A 5 17.13 5.21 2.87
N ASN A 6 17.68 6.21 3.56
CA ASN A 6 16.90 7.11 4.40
C ASN A 6 15.96 7.98 3.56
N LEU A 7 16.42 8.52 2.44
CA LEU A 7 15.59 9.29 1.51
C LEU A 7 14.40 8.46 1.01
N TYR A 8 14.64 7.23 0.56
CA TYR A 8 13.57 6.34 0.09
C TYR A 8 12.56 6.03 1.21
N ASN A 9 13.04 5.80 2.43
CA ASN A 9 12.17 5.59 3.59
C ASN A 9 11.34 6.82 3.94
N GLU A 10 11.92 8.02 3.86
CA GLU A 10 11.21 9.28 4.14
C GLU A 10 10.05 9.51 3.17
N LEU A 11 10.29 9.38 1.87
CA LEU A 11 9.25 9.52 0.84
C LEU A 11 8.08 8.56 1.08
N LEU A 12 8.40 7.29 1.37
CA LEU A 12 7.41 6.27 1.66
C LEU A 12 6.64 6.60 2.96
N ASN A 13 7.34 6.99 4.01
CA ASN A 13 6.75 7.34 5.30
C ASN A 13 5.82 8.57 5.20
N VAL A 14 6.15 9.57 4.39
CA VAL A 14 5.26 10.72 4.13
C VAL A 14 3.93 10.24 3.54
N LYS A 15 3.98 9.38 2.51
CA LYS A 15 2.75 8.84 1.94
C LYS A 15 1.97 7.97 2.92
N LEU A 16 2.65 7.08 3.64
CA LEU A 16 2.04 6.22 4.66
C LEU A 16 1.31 7.08 5.71
N ASN A 17 1.98 8.10 6.25
CA ASN A 17 1.39 8.97 7.27
C ASN A 17 0.16 9.73 6.74
N ASN A 18 0.18 10.17 5.48
CA ASN A 18 -0.97 10.84 4.87
C ASN A 18 -2.15 9.88 4.69
N ILE A 19 -1.89 8.65 4.23
CA ILE A 19 -2.92 7.61 4.10
C ILE A 19 -3.49 7.26 5.47
N GLU A 20 -2.67 7.11 6.52
CA GLU A 20 -3.14 6.77 7.86
C GLU A 20 -4.01 7.87 8.48
N LYS A 21 -3.67 9.15 8.25
CA LYS A 21 -4.54 10.27 8.66
C LYS A 21 -5.89 10.24 7.96
N GLU A 22 -5.90 9.94 6.67
CA GLU A 22 -7.13 9.87 5.87
C GLU A 22 -7.98 8.67 6.25
N LYS A 23 -7.36 7.49 6.43
CA LYS A 23 -8.00 6.28 6.95
C LYS A 23 -8.78 6.58 8.22
N LYS A 24 -8.13 7.19 9.21
CA LYS A 24 -8.79 7.53 10.49
C LYS A 24 -10.08 8.35 10.28
N ARG A 25 -10.01 9.40 9.47
CA ARG A 25 -11.19 10.24 9.17
C ARG A 25 -12.30 9.47 8.46
N GLN A 26 -11.96 8.63 7.49
CA GLN A 26 -12.94 7.84 6.75
C GLN A 26 -13.58 6.76 7.62
N TYR A 27 -12.83 6.14 8.54
CA TYR A 27 -13.37 5.20 9.52
C TYR A 27 -14.36 5.87 10.47
N ASP A 28 -13.97 7.01 11.04
CA ASP A 28 -14.85 7.78 11.93
C ASP A 28 -16.15 8.15 11.20
N SER A 29 -16.05 8.62 9.94
CA SER A 29 -17.21 8.92 9.09
C SER A 29 -18.07 7.69 8.78
N LEU A 30 -17.46 6.58 8.37
CA LEU A 30 -18.14 5.34 8.03
C LEU A 30 -18.97 4.82 9.20
N PHE A 31 -18.37 4.71 10.38
CA PHE A 31 -19.06 4.15 11.54
C PHE A 31 -20.14 5.08 12.07
N ASN A 32 -19.94 6.40 12.06
CA ASN A 32 -21.00 7.35 12.39
C ASN A 32 -22.19 7.23 11.44
N ASN A 33 -21.94 7.15 10.13
CA ASN A 33 -22.99 6.98 9.12
C ASN A 33 -23.77 5.66 9.27
N LEU A 34 -23.10 4.57 9.65
CA LEU A 34 -23.74 3.27 9.89
C LEU A 34 -24.65 3.32 11.11
N VAL A 35 -24.20 3.97 12.19
CA VAL A 35 -25.00 4.19 13.40
C VAL A 35 -26.23 5.05 13.09
N GLU A 36 -26.08 6.16 12.36
CA GLU A 36 -27.19 7.04 11.97
C GLU A 36 -28.26 6.32 11.12
N LYS A 37 -27.84 5.38 10.27
CA LYS A 37 -28.73 4.57 9.43
C LYS A 37 -29.36 3.39 10.17
N GLY A 38 -29.05 3.19 11.45
CA GLY A 38 -29.48 2.02 12.22
C GLY A 38 -28.89 0.70 11.71
N MET A 39 -27.85 0.77 10.88
CA MET A 39 -27.17 -0.40 10.30
C MET A 39 -26.15 -0.93 11.31
N VAL A 40 -26.64 -1.53 12.39
CA VAL A 40 -25.83 -2.02 13.53
C VAL A 40 -25.35 -3.48 13.38
N HIS A 41 -25.60 -4.11 12.24
CA HIS A 41 -25.13 -5.48 11.99
C HIS A 41 -23.60 -5.50 11.92
N ALA A 42 -22.99 -6.32 12.78
CA ALA A 42 -21.54 -6.45 12.90
C ALA A 42 -20.87 -6.78 11.56
N ASP A 43 -21.50 -7.65 10.76
CA ASP A 43 -20.94 -8.12 9.49
C ASP A 43 -20.78 -6.99 8.47
N ILE A 44 -21.76 -6.07 8.39
CA ILE A 44 -21.69 -4.89 7.49
C ILE A 44 -20.51 -3.98 7.85
N HIS A 45 -20.21 -3.83 9.15
CA HIS A 45 -19.09 -3.01 9.60
C HIS A 45 -17.75 -3.63 9.17
N VAL A 46 -17.62 -4.95 9.23
CA VAL A 46 -16.41 -5.66 8.81
C VAL A 46 -16.26 -5.60 7.30
N GLU A 47 -17.33 -5.85 6.54
CA GLU A 47 -17.31 -5.80 5.07
C GLU A 47 -16.90 -4.43 4.54
N MET A 48 -17.53 -3.36 5.04
CA MET A 48 -17.23 -2.00 4.60
C MET A 48 -15.83 -1.54 5.03
N ALA A 49 -15.38 -1.95 6.23
CA ALA A 49 -14.02 -1.71 6.68
C ALA A 49 -12.99 -2.39 5.77
N LEU A 50 -13.24 -3.65 5.41
CA LEU A 50 -12.35 -4.40 4.52
C LEU A 50 -12.29 -3.74 3.14
N GLU A 51 -13.42 -3.37 2.55
CA GLU A 51 -13.45 -2.66 1.26
C GLU A 51 -12.61 -1.37 1.31
N MET A 52 -12.73 -0.61 2.40
CA MET A 52 -11.89 0.57 2.64
C MET A 52 -10.40 0.23 2.68
N GLU A 53 -9.97 -0.77 3.46
CA GLU A 53 -8.56 -1.18 3.51
C GLU A 53 -8.03 -1.59 2.14
N LEU A 54 -8.79 -2.36 1.37
CA LEU A 54 -8.41 -2.79 0.02
C LEU A 54 -8.22 -1.59 -0.91
N ASN A 55 -9.09 -0.59 -0.83
CA ASN A 55 -8.98 0.64 -1.62
C ASN A 55 -7.75 1.46 -1.24
N PHE A 56 -7.49 1.63 0.06
CA PHE A 56 -6.28 2.32 0.53
C PHE A 56 -5.00 1.58 0.13
N PHE A 57 -5.01 0.26 0.17
CA PHE A 57 -3.87 -0.56 -0.25
C PHE A 57 -3.60 -0.37 -1.74
N LYS A 58 -4.63 -0.46 -2.61
CA LYS A 58 -4.48 -0.20 -4.05
C LYS A 58 -3.87 1.17 -4.34
N ASN A 59 -4.36 2.22 -3.66
CA ASN A 59 -3.85 3.59 -3.80
C ASN A 59 -2.39 3.71 -3.33
N PHE A 60 -2.02 3.02 -2.25
CA PHE A 60 -0.64 2.97 -1.77
C PHE A 60 0.27 2.28 -2.79
N ILE A 61 -0.16 1.13 -3.33
CA ILE A 61 0.61 0.37 -4.33
C ILE A 61 0.84 1.21 -5.58
N GLU A 62 -0.20 1.87 -6.09
CA GLU A 62 -0.08 2.72 -7.27
C GLU A 62 0.96 3.83 -7.06
N TYR A 63 0.88 4.54 -5.93
CA TYR A 63 1.89 5.53 -5.56
C TYR A 63 3.30 4.90 -5.46
N ALA A 64 3.42 3.78 -4.77
CA ALA A 64 4.69 3.10 -4.55
C ALA A 64 5.35 2.68 -5.87
N ILE A 65 4.55 2.17 -6.82
CA ILE A 65 5.02 1.79 -8.15
C ILE A 65 5.44 3.01 -8.98
N ILE A 66 4.67 4.10 -8.95
CA ILE A 66 5.01 5.34 -9.66
C ILE A 66 6.34 5.88 -9.16
N GLN A 67 6.49 6.02 -7.84
CA GLN A 67 7.73 6.53 -7.25
C GLN A 67 8.92 5.60 -7.51
N PHE A 68 8.73 4.28 -7.44
CA PHE A 68 9.79 3.33 -7.79
C PHE A 68 10.24 3.50 -9.25
N LYS A 69 9.31 3.71 -10.19
CA LYS A 69 9.63 3.97 -11.60
C LYS A 69 10.43 5.24 -11.80
N GLU A 70 10.11 6.30 -11.08
CA GLU A 70 10.81 7.58 -11.15
C GLU A 70 12.24 7.44 -10.60
N LEU A 71 12.36 6.92 -9.38
CA LEU A 71 13.63 6.80 -8.67
C LEU A 71 14.58 5.80 -9.33
N LYS A 72 14.10 4.69 -9.89
CA LYS A 72 14.98 3.69 -10.53
C LYS A 72 15.72 4.24 -11.77
N ASN A 73 15.22 5.31 -12.38
CA ASN A 73 15.81 5.91 -13.57
C ASN A 73 16.80 7.04 -13.22
N GLU A 74 16.98 7.35 -11.93
CA GLU A 74 17.97 8.36 -11.51
C GLU A 74 19.41 7.83 -11.68
N PRO A 75 20.38 8.68 -12.06
CA PRO A 75 21.76 8.26 -12.29
C PRO A 75 22.45 7.62 -11.08
N VAL A 76 21.99 7.97 -9.88
CA VAL A 76 22.54 7.51 -8.59
C VAL A 76 21.69 6.42 -7.93
N ALA A 77 20.67 5.91 -8.65
CA ALA A 77 19.72 4.97 -8.10
C ALA A 77 20.37 3.64 -7.72
N LYS A 78 20.19 3.25 -6.46
CA LYS A 78 20.55 1.91 -5.99
C LYS A 78 19.33 1.00 -6.03
N ILE A 79 19.08 0.41 -7.20
CA ILE A 79 17.85 -0.36 -7.50
C ILE A 79 17.54 -1.43 -6.43
N TYR A 80 18.56 -2.14 -5.94
CA TYR A 80 18.37 -3.18 -4.92
C TYR A 80 17.96 -2.60 -3.54
N GLU A 81 18.57 -1.49 -3.12
CA GLU A 81 18.19 -0.81 -1.87
C GLU A 81 16.77 -0.23 -1.99
N LEU A 82 16.46 0.38 -3.15
CA LEU A 82 15.13 0.90 -3.47
C LEU A 82 14.06 -0.21 -3.41
N GLU A 83 14.30 -1.36 -4.03
CA GLU A 83 13.37 -2.49 -4.00
C GLU A 83 13.11 -2.96 -2.57
N LYS A 84 14.17 -3.11 -1.77
CA LYS A 84 14.07 -3.54 -0.37
C LYS A 84 13.19 -2.60 0.45
N VAL A 85 13.37 -1.29 0.29
CA VAL A 85 12.57 -0.27 0.98
C VAL A 85 11.09 -0.37 0.59
N TYR A 86 10.80 -0.50 -0.70
CA TYR A 86 9.42 -0.54 -1.20
C TYR A 86 8.71 -1.85 -0.84
N LYS A 87 9.41 -3.00 -0.90
CA LYS A 87 8.89 -4.28 -0.40
C LYS A 87 8.55 -4.20 1.09
N TYR A 88 9.48 -3.66 1.90
CA TYR A 88 9.23 -3.44 3.33
C TYR A 88 8.02 -2.51 3.57
N GLY A 89 7.86 -1.46 2.77
CA GLY A 89 6.70 -0.58 2.84
C GLY A 89 5.37 -1.27 2.58
N ILE A 90 5.32 -2.14 1.56
CA ILE A 90 4.16 -2.97 1.22
C ILE A 90 3.83 -3.92 2.38
N ASP A 91 4.82 -4.61 2.93
CA ASP A 91 4.64 -5.53 4.05
C ASP A 91 4.17 -4.83 5.32
N LYS A 92 4.71 -3.64 5.60
CA LYS A 92 4.29 -2.80 6.73
C LYS A 92 2.86 -2.32 6.56
N PHE A 93 2.48 -1.89 5.36
CA PHE A 93 1.10 -1.46 5.09
C PHE A 93 0.11 -2.61 5.27
N PHE A 94 0.43 -3.78 4.71
CA PHE A 94 -0.34 -5.01 4.90
C PHE A 94 -0.53 -5.33 6.39
N SER A 95 0.56 -5.35 7.16
CA SER A 95 0.52 -5.70 8.59
C SER A 95 -0.39 -4.76 9.37
N ASN A 96 -0.29 -3.45 9.10
CA ASN A 96 -1.15 -2.44 9.73
C ASN A 96 -2.62 -2.59 9.37
N SER A 97 -2.93 -2.86 8.09
CA SER A 97 -4.29 -3.10 7.62
C SER A 97 -4.89 -4.36 8.25
N LEU A 98 -4.14 -5.45 8.31
CA LEU A 98 -4.58 -6.71 8.92
C LEU A 98 -4.83 -6.53 10.43
N GLN A 99 -3.91 -5.91 11.16
CA GLN A 99 -4.10 -5.64 12.59
C GLN A 99 -5.34 -4.80 12.88
N ARG A 100 -5.65 -3.83 12.02
CA ARG A 100 -6.87 -3.04 12.15
C ARG A 100 -8.12 -3.87 11.90
N MET A 101 -8.12 -4.68 10.85
CA MET A 101 -9.23 -5.56 10.55
C MET A 101 -9.50 -6.55 11.68
N ILE A 102 -8.45 -7.17 12.23
CA ILE A 102 -8.55 -8.04 13.41
C ILE A 102 -9.15 -7.28 14.60
N SER A 103 -8.70 -6.03 14.83
CA SER A 103 -9.25 -5.20 15.90
C SER A 103 -10.74 -4.88 15.69
N ILE A 104 -11.15 -4.60 14.46
CA ILE A 104 -12.57 -4.34 14.12
C ILE A 104 -13.39 -5.61 14.34
N ILE A 105 -12.95 -6.75 13.80
CA ILE A 105 -13.61 -8.06 13.94
C ILE A 105 -13.81 -8.42 15.41
N ASN A 106 -12.78 -8.23 16.25
CA ASN A 106 -12.85 -8.53 17.68
C ASN A 106 -13.77 -7.58 18.47
N ASN A 107 -13.93 -6.34 18.01
CA ASN A 107 -14.77 -5.35 18.68
C ASN A 107 -16.25 -5.45 18.30
N VAL A 108 -16.57 -6.06 17.16
CA VAL A 108 -17.95 -6.29 16.75
C VAL A 108 -18.36 -7.72 17.10
N ARG A 109 -19.60 -7.92 17.58
CA ARG A 109 -20.14 -9.27 17.80
C ARG A 109 -20.52 -9.92 16.47
N SER A 110 -19.53 -10.22 15.63
CA SER A 110 -19.71 -10.88 14.32
C SER A 110 -19.43 -12.38 14.40
N SER A 111 -19.95 -13.14 13.43
CA SER A 111 -19.53 -14.52 13.18
C SER A 111 -18.30 -14.61 12.26
N ILE A 112 -17.80 -13.46 11.80
CA ILE A 112 -16.68 -13.35 10.88
C ILE A 112 -15.37 -13.58 11.64
N ASN A 113 -14.47 -14.36 11.07
CA ASN A 113 -13.15 -14.65 11.62
C ASN A 113 -12.06 -13.81 10.91
N GLU A 114 -10.83 -13.87 11.40
CA GLU A 114 -9.70 -13.11 10.85
C GLU A 114 -9.33 -13.52 9.41
N GLU A 115 -9.66 -14.75 9.00
CA GLU A 115 -9.38 -15.26 7.65
C GLU A 115 -10.12 -14.46 6.57
N PHE A 116 -11.31 -13.97 6.89
CA PHE A 116 -12.11 -13.10 6.02
C PHE A 116 -11.34 -11.86 5.56
N ALA A 117 -10.53 -11.27 6.44
CA ALA A 117 -9.69 -10.12 6.10
C ALA A 117 -8.32 -10.55 5.55
N MET A 118 -7.78 -11.68 6.02
CA MET A 118 -6.46 -12.16 5.64
C MET A 118 -6.37 -12.47 4.13
N GLU A 119 -7.29 -13.27 3.58
CA GLU A 119 -7.17 -13.72 2.19
C GLU A 119 -7.17 -12.56 1.18
N PRO A 120 -8.09 -11.58 1.25
CA PRO A 120 -8.13 -10.49 0.27
C PRO A 120 -6.92 -9.54 0.40
N LEU A 121 -6.46 -9.30 1.63
CA LEU A 121 -5.29 -8.46 1.88
C LEU A 121 -4.00 -9.13 1.40
N GLU A 122 -3.84 -10.44 1.64
CA GLU A 122 -2.68 -11.20 1.19
C GLU A 122 -2.63 -11.27 -0.34
N LYS A 123 -3.79 -11.45 -0.99
CA LYS A 123 -3.88 -11.40 -2.45
C LYS A 123 -3.37 -10.07 -3.02
N ILE A 124 -3.84 -8.94 -2.48
CA ILE A 124 -3.40 -7.61 -2.93
C ILE A 124 -1.91 -7.39 -2.63
N ARG A 125 -1.41 -7.86 -1.49
CA ARG A 125 0.01 -7.82 -1.14
C ARG A 125 0.86 -8.58 -2.16
N ALA A 126 0.48 -9.81 -2.50
CA ALA A 126 1.18 -10.63 -3.47
C ALA A 126 1.19 -9.96 -4.86
N GLU A 127 0.05 -9.44 -5.31
CA GLU A 127 -0.06 -8.67 -6.55
C GLU A 127 0.84 -7.42 -6.54
N ALA A 128 0.97 -6.74 -5.40
CA ALA A 128 1.84 -5.57 -5.25
C ALA A 128 3.32 -5.92 -5.41
N ILE A 129 3.76 -6.99 -4.74
CA ILE A 129 5.14 -7.49 -4.81
C ILE A 129 5.47 -7.88 -6.24
N GLN A 130 4.59 -8.61 -6.92
CA GLN A 130 4.78 -9.00 -8.31
C GLN A 130 4.85 -7.78 -9.24
N LYS A 131 4.00 -6.77 -9.03
CA LYS A 131 4.05 -5.51 -9.80
C LYS A 131 5.40 -4.81 -9.61
N LEU A 132 5.89 -4.73 -8.38
CA LEU A 132 7.18 -4.11 -8.08
C LEU A 132 8.34 -4.84 -8.78
N GLU A 133 8.33 -6.16 -8.77
CA GLU A 133 9.32 -7.00 -9.45
C GLU A 133 9.31 -6.81 -10.97
N SER A 134 8.11 -6.79 -11.59
CA SER A 134 8.00 -6.57 -13.04
C SER A 134 8.54 -5.20 -13.48
N VAL A 135 8.38 -4.18 -12.64
CA VAL A 135 8.84 -2.81 -12.93
C VAL A 135 10.36 -2.70 -12.83
N LYS A 136 10.99 -3.48 -11.97
CA LYS A 136 12.44 -3.56 -11.85
C LYS A 136 13.09 -4.10 -13.13
N GLU A 137 12.48 -5.08 -13.77
CA GLU A 137 13.01 -5.74 -14.98
C GLU A 137 12.91 -4.86 -16.25
N LEU A 138 11.99 -3.89 -16.26
CA LEU A 138 11.83 -2.92 -17.35
C LEU A 138 12.93 -1.85 -17.32
N LYS A 139 14.07 -2.11 -17.98
CA LYS A 139 15.01 -1.04 -18.37
C LYS A 139 14.32 -0.11 -19.38
N SER A 140 14.48 1.20 -19.20
CA SER A 140 14.08 2.18 -20.22
C SER A 140 14.93 1.98 -21.47
N CYS A 141 14.36 1.51 -22.58
CA CYS A 141 15.03 1.34 -23.88
C CYS A 141 15.40 2.66 -24.58
N ILE A 142 15.58 3.76 -23.85
CA ILE A 142 15.84 5.08 -24.44
C ILE A 142 17.27 5.48 -24.08
N PHE A 143 18.27 4.91 -24.76
CA PHE A 143 19.59 5.54 -24.94
C PHE A 143 20.47 4.65 -25.83
N TYR A 144 20.25 4.67 -27.15
CA TYR A 144 21.29 4.48 -28.19
C TYR A 144 20.71 4.95 -29.53
N ALA A 145 20.47 6.25 -29.66
CA ALA A 145 20.29 6.91 -30.95
C ALA A 145 21.14 8.18 -30.97
N ARG A 146 22.47 8.00 -30.87
CA ARG A 146 23.42 9.05 -31.23
C ARG A 146 24.75 8.41 -31.60
N TYR A 147 25.25 8.81 -32.78
CA TYR A 147 26.57 8.53 -33.37
C TYR A 147 26.72 7.32 -34.30
N GLU A 148 25.97 7.29 -35.40
CA GLU A 148 26.49 6.78 -36.68
C GLU A 148 26.06 7.72 -37.81
N SER A 149 26.76 8.84 -37.95
CA SER A 149 26.76 9.71 -39.14
C SER A 149 27.92 10.72 -38.97
N GLN A 150 29.14 10.23 -39.08
CA GLN A 150 30.30 11.02 -39.54
C GLN A 150 31.03 10.20 -40.59
#